data_AF-A0A0Q8RZI5-F1
#
_entry.id   AF-A0A0Q8RZI5-F1
#
_cell.length_a   1.000
_cell.length_b   1.000
_cell.length_c   1.000
_cell.angle_alpha   90.00
_cell.angle_beta   90.00
_cell.angle_gamma   90.00
#
_symmetry.space_group_name_H-M   'P 1'
#
loop_
_entity.id
_entity.type
_entity.pdbx_description
1 polymer ?
#
loop_
_entity_poly.entity_id
_entity_poly.type
_entity_poly.pdbx_seq_one_letter_code
_entity_poly.pdbx_strand_id
1 'polypeptide(L)'
;MIARFLLRHLLSFVLICAVLLLGRWGWAEWQAYQSSRAEIGQLAGADQRIARDASALAAASQERVASLSSASLSALSERIDAVDQETRRKQLERQKASELGPLLKGQPILEHQLAGMRLDAEIYLLDAERKYLQELRLRLQATQSAQSRRAELERLRLIHQGVYTQWQAAKREREALEQTYPVACRLGIGSAEYRQCGQLRALQDQLLADNRRADGDYQRQLALVQEIQPLPALQAFAPNRSEIDTLLAPLRERQAALQELRAGNWFGRLSAPLLEIMPTALLILLGAMLTPLAIKALFYFVLAPLAARRPPVRLLPDSLGELALESGHAAVSREVVVDADHELLVHPDFLQSASTAGHSDTCWLLNPHYPLTSLASGMVALTRIRTPAPATYVVSATQDAHSEIGVLLLPAGAALVMQPHNLVGVLQQRGMPVRITSHWRLGSLHAWLTLQLRYLAFHGPAQLIVQGCRGVRVEPADAGRAISQAATIGFNANLGYSTRRCETFIAYLHGKQALLNDSFSGERGFYVYEELPHPRKHQGGPARWLEGLADSVLKVFGI
;
A
#
# COMPACT_ATOMS: atom_id res chain seq x y z
N MET A 1 26.09 17.46 -28.29
CA MET A 1 25.02 16.43 -28.43
C MET A 1 25.36 15.15 -27.66
N ILE A 2 26.55 14.58 -27.84
CA ILE A 2 27.00 13.31 -27.22
C ILE A 2 27.01 13.34 -25.67
N ALA A 3 27.52 14.42 -25.06
CA ALA A 3 27.54 14.56 -23.59
C ALA A 3 26.14 14.54 -22.95
N ARG A 4 25.15 15.13 -23.62
CA ARG A 4 23.75 15.20 -23.15
C ARG A 4 23.06 13.83 -23.28
N PHE A 5 23.41 13.08 -24.32
CA PHE A 5 22.96 11.70 -24.52
C PHE A 5 23.55 10.76 -23.44
N LEU A 6 24.86 10.84 -23.19
CA LEU A 6 25.54 10.06 -22.15
C LEU A 6 25.00 10.38 -20.75
N LEU A 7 24.81 11.66 -20.42
CA LEU A 7 24.26 12.08 -19.13
C LEU A 7 22.84 11.53 -18.90
N ARG A 8 21.99 11.53 -19.93
CA ARG A 8 20.63 10.96 -19.83
C ARG A 8 20.66 9.46 -19.56
N HIS A 9 21.55 8.72 -20.23
CA HIS A 9 21.67 7.28 -20.04
C HIS A 9 22.30 6.93 -18.70
N LEU A 10 23.27 7.71 -18.23
CA LEU A 10 23.86 7.57 -16.90
C LEU A 10 22.81 7.82 -15.80
N LEU A 11 22.01 8.88 -15.92
CA LEU A 11 20.88 9.15 -15.00
C LEU A 11 19.85 8.02 -15.01
N SER A 12 19.54 7.48 -16.19
CA SER A 12 18.63 6.33 -16.33
C SER A 12 19.19 5.09 -15.65
N PHE A 13 20.50 4.83 -15.78
CA PHE A 13 21.17 3.72 -15.12
C PHE A 13 21.17 3.88 -13.60
N VAL A 14 21.51 5.06 -13.08
CA VAL A 14 21.45 5.36 -11.64
C VAL A 14 20.03 5.17 -11.10
N LEU A 15 19.01 5.62 -11.82
CA LEU A 15 17.61 5.43 -11.44
C LEU A 15 17.23 3.94 -11.38
N ILE A 16 17.63 3.15 -12.37
CA ILE A 16 17.39 1.69 -12.39
C ILE A 16 18.09 1.03 -11.19
N CYS A 17 19.35 1.36 -10.93
CA CYS A 17 20.08 0.85 -9.77
C CYS A 17 19.39 1.22 -8.45
N ALA A 18 18.90 2.47 -8.32
CA ALA A 18 18.18 2.91 -7.12
C ALA A 18 16.87 2.14 -6.92
N VAL A 19 16.09 1.92 -7.99
CA VAL A 19 14.84 1.13 -7.94
C VAL A 19 15.13 -0.33 -7.55
N LEU A 20 16.17 -0.95 -8.11
CA LEU A 20 16.53 -2.32 -7.78
C LEU A 20 17.04 -2.46 -6.33
N LEU A 21 17.82 -1.50 -5.84
CA LEU A 21 18.29 -1.48 -4.46
C LEU A 21 17.13 -1.29 -3.48
N LEU A 22 16.22 -0.36 -3.75
CA LEU A 22 15.00 -0.15 -2.95
C LEU A 22 14.10 -1.38 -2.97
N GLY A 23 13.94 -2.03 -4.13
CA GLY A 23 13.17 -3.27 -4.27
C GLY A 23 13.77 -4.43 -3.48
N ARG A 24 15.09 -4.63 -3.56
CA ARG A 24 15.79 -5.68 -2.81
C ARG A 24 15.75 -5.43 -1.30
N TRP A 25 15.95 -4.18 -0.88
CA TRP A 25 15.87 -3.80 0.53
C TRP A 25 14.44 -3.98 1.07
N GLY A 26 13.43 -3.52 0.33
CA GLY A 26 12.02 -3.72 0.68
C GLY A 26 11.60 -5.19 0.73
N TRP A 27 12.13 -6.03 -0.18
CA TRP A 27 11.87 -7.47 -0.17
C TRP A 27 12.47 -8.16 1.06
N ALA A 28 13.73 -7.83 1.42
CA ALA A 28 14.37 -8.34 2.62
C ALA A 28 13.60 -7.94 3.89
N GLU A 29 13.14 -6.69 3.95
CA GLU A 29 12.37 -6.18 5.08
C GLU A 29 10.98 -6.85 5.19
N TRP A 30 10.34 -7.12 4.05
CA TRP A 30 9.09 -7.87 3.99
C TRP A 30 9.24 -9.32 4.44
N GLN A 31 10.31 -9.99 4.00
CA GLN A 31 10.60 -11.36 4.44
C GLN A 31 10.85 -11.42 5.94
N ALA A 32 11.60 -10.46 6.51
CA ALA A 32 11.82 -10.34 7.95
C ALA A 32 10.52 -10.07 8.72
N TYR A 33 9.62 -9.25 8.17
CA TYR A 33 8.30 -9.00 8.74
C TYR A 33 7.42 -10.26 8.75
N GLN A 34 7.41 -11.02 7.66
CA GLN A 34 6.61 -12.25 7.54
C GLN A 34 7.13 -13.36 8.45
N SER A 35 8.45 -13.56 8.53
CA SER A 35 9.06 -14.56 9.42
C SER A 35 8.78 -14.23 10.88
N SER A 36 8.93 -12.97 11.28
CA SER A 36 8.58 -12.49 12.63
C SER A 36 7.10 -12.74 12.96
N ARG A 37 6.19 -12.46 12.02
CA ARG A 37 4.75 -12.70 12.22
C ARG A 37 4.43 -14.18 12.42
N ALA A 38 5.04 -15.05 11.64
CA ALA A 38 4.85 -16.50 11.76
C ALA A 38 5.40 -17.02 13.10
N GLU A 39 6.60 -16.57 13.50
CA GLU A 39 7.25 -16.96 14.76
C GLU A 39 6.42 -16.50 15.98
N ILE A 40 5.94 -15.24 16.00
CA ILE A 40 5.07 -14.75 17.08
C ILE A 40 3.81 -15.61 17.22
N GLY A 41 3.19 -16.00 16.10
CA GLY A 41 1.99 -16.84 16.11
C GLY A 41 2.26 -18.23 16.69
N GLN A 42 3.40 -18.84 16.34
CA GLN A 42 3.82 -20.13 16.89
C GLN A 42 4.13 -20.04 18.39
N LEU A 43 4.88 -19.02 18.82
CA LEU A 43 5.24 -18.81 20.23
C LEU A 43 4.01 -18.54 21.10
N ALA A 44 3.11 -17.65 20.67
CA ALA A 44 1.88 -17.37 21.41
C ALA A 44 0.97 -18.61 21.51
N GLY A 45 0.90 -19.39 20.44
CA GLY A 45 0.18 -20.67 20.45
C GLY A 45 0.81 -21.69 21.40
N ALA A 46 2.14 -21.74 21.49
CA ALA A 46 2.87 -22.62 22.39
C ALA A 46 2.72 -22.21 23.86
N ASP A 47 2.87 -20.93 24.20
CA ASP A 47 2.65 -20.40 25.56
C ASP A 47 1.25 -20.75 26.08
N GLN A 48 0.21 -20.50 25.27
CA GLN A 48 -1.16 -20.86 25.62
C GLN A 48 -1.41 -22.37 25.77
N ARG A 49 -0.69 -23.21 25.01
CA ARG A 49 -0.81 -24.68 25.13
C ARG A 49 -0.12 -25.17 26.39
N ILE A 50 1.11 -24.75 26.65
CA ILE A 50 1.88 -25.17 27.83
C ILE A 50 1.19 -24.68 29.10
N ALA A 51 0.73 -23.43 29.14
CA ALA A 51 -0.01 -22.90 30.30
C ALA A 51 -1.31 -23.67 30.56
N ARG A 52 -2.06 -24.05 29.51
CA ARG A 52 -3.26 -24.87 29.64
C ARG A 52 -2.93 -26.27 30.15
N ASP A 53 -1.95 -26.94 29.54
CA ASP A 53 -1.52 -28.28 29.93
C ASP A 53 -1.05 -28.30 31.39
N ALA A 54 -0.24 -27.32 31.80
CA ALA A 54 0.23 -27.16 33.17
C ALA A 54 -0.93 -26.90 34.14
N SER A 55 -1.91 -26.08 33.77
CA SER A 55 -3.09 -25.82 34.61
C SER A 55 -3.98 -27.06 34.78
N ALA A 56 -4.15 -27.85 33.72
CA ALA A 56 -4.92 -29.10 33.75
C ALA A 56 -4.22 -30.16 34.60
N LEU A 57 -2.89 -30.28 34.46
CA LEU A 57 -2.08 -31.16 35.29
C LEU A 57 -2.09 -30.75 36.76
N ALA A 58 -1.97 -29.45 37.07
CA ALA A 58 -2.06 -28.94 38.43
C ALA A 58 -3.42 -29.26 39.08
N ALA A 59 -4.52 -29.06 38.34
CA ALA A 59 -5.86 -29.41 38.82
C ALA A 59 -6.01 -30.93 39.05
N ALA A 60 -5.51 -31.75 38.12
CA ALA A 60 -5.54 -33.21 38.26
C ALA A 60 -4.69 -33.69 39.44
N SER A 61 -3.52 -33.09 39.69
CA SER A 61 -2.68 -33.38 40.86
C SER A 61 -3.37 -32.93 42.15
N GLN A 62 -4.06 -31.80 42.16
CA GLN A 62 -4.83 -31.35 43.32
C GLN A 62 -5.97 -32.30 43.68
N GLU A 63 -6.71 -32.79 42.68
CA GLU A 63 -7.76 -33.79 42.87
C GLU A 63 -7.20 -35.14 43.38
N ARG A 64 -6.10 -35.61 42.78
CA ARG A 64 -5.40 -36.82 43.23
C ARG A 64 -4.88 -36.72 44.66
N VAL A 65 -4.29 -35.58 45.03
CA VAL A 65 -3.79 -35.36 46.39
C VAL A 65 -4.94 -35.24 47.39
N ALA A 66 -6.04 -34.58 47.01
CA ALA A 66 -7.22 -34.47 47.86
C ALA A 66 -7.83 -35.84 48.19
N SER A 67 -7.92 -36.75 47.21
CA SER A 67 -8.42 -38.12 47.45
C SER A 67 -7.49 -38.97 48.32
N LEU A 68 -6.19 -38.65 48.36
CA LEU A 68 -5.21 -39.35 49.20
C LEU A 68 -5.08 -38.78 50.61
N SER A 69 -5.77 -37.68 50.94
CA SER A 69 -5.71 -37.05 52.27
C SER A 69 -6.18 -37.98 53.40
N SER A 70 -7.06 -38.94 53.10
CA SER A 70 -7.56 -39.96 54.03
C SER A 70 -7.03 -41.37 53.77
N ALA A 71 -5.99 -41.51 52.93
CA ALA A 71 -5.47 -42.81 52.52
C ALA A 71 -4.50 -43.43 53.56
N SER A 72 -4.23 -44.73 53.43
CA SER A 72 -3.27 -45.44 54.28
C SER A 72 -1.80 -45.08 53.95
N LEU A 73 -0.87 -45.38 54.88
CA LEU A 73 0.58 -45.22 54.63
C LEU A 73 1.08 -46.01 53.41
N SER A 74 0.50 -47.20 53.16
CA SER A 74 0.86 -48.02 52.00
C SER A 74 0.45 -47.34 50.70
N ALA A 75 -0.79 -46.84 50.62
CA ALA A 75 -1.29 -46.11 49.45
C ALA A 75 -0.49 -44.83 49.17
N LEU A 76 -0.10 -44.08 50.21
CA LEU A 76 0.79 -42.92 50.06
C LEU A 76 2.18 -43.32 49.54
N SER A 77 2.73 -44.44 49.99
CA SER A 77 4.04 -44.92 49.55
C SER A 77 4.02 -45.38 48.09
N GLU A 78 3.00 -46.16 47.70
CA GLU A 78 2.78 -46.57 46.31
C GLU A 78 2.65 -45.35 45.38
N ARG A 79 1.96 -44.29 45.81
CA ARG A 79 1.85 -43.06 45.02
C ARG A 79 3.18 -42.33 44.88
N ILE A 80 3.95 -42.20 45.96
CA ILE A 80 5.27 -41.56 45.91
C ILE A 80 6.18 -42.31 44.91
N ASP A 81 6.18 -43.64 44.95
CA ASP A 81 6.97 -44.45 44.03
C ASP A 81 6.51 -44.28 42.57
N ALA A 82 5.19 -44.21 42.33
CA ALA A 82 4.64 -43.94 41.00
C ALA A 82 5.05 -42.56 40.46
N VAL A 83 5.00 -41.51 41.31
CA VAL A 83 5.44 -40.15 40.95
C VAL A 83 6.94 -40.10 40.68
N ASP A 84 7.76 -40.82 41.45
CA ASP A 84 9.20 -40.93 41.24
C ASP A 84 9.53 -41.60 39.89
N GLN A 85 8.80 -42.67 39.53
CA GLN A 85 8.96 -43.33 38.24
C GLN A 85 8.56 -42.42 37.08
N GLU A 86 7.44 -41.72 37.20
CA GLU A 86 6.97 -40.78 36.17
C GLU A 86 7.94 -39.60 35.98
N THR A 87 8.46 -39.06 37.09
CA THR A 87 9.45 -37.98 37.08
C THR A 87 10.74 -38.41 36.39
N ARG A 88 11.27 -39.61 36.70
CA ARG A 88 12.46 -40.15 36.03
C ARG A 88 12.25 -40.34 34.53
N ARG A 89 11.07 -40.84 34.13
CA ARG A 89 10.73 -41.01 32.71
C ARG A 89 10.73 -39.65 31.99
N LYS A 90 10.08 -38.64 32.55
CA LYS A 90 10.04 -37.30 31.94
C LYS A 90 11.42 -36.62 31.92
N GLN A 91 12.25 -36.84 32.94
CA GLN A 91 13.63 -36.35 32.96
C GLN A 91 14.49 -36.98 31.84
N LEU A 92 14.32 -38.27 31.57
CA LEU A 92 14.99 -38.94 30.44
C LEU A 92 14.51 -38.39 29.09
N GLU A 93 13.19 -38.16 28.94
CA GLU A 93 12.63 -37.51 27.74
C GLU A 93 13.18 -36.08 27.58
N ARG A 94 13.35 -35.34 28.68
CA ARG A 94 13.90 -33.98 28.71
C ARG A 94 15.38 -33.93 28.35
N GLN A 95 16.18 -34.91 28.79
CA GLN A 95 17.60 -35.03 28.43
C GLN A 95 17.77 -35.26 26.92
N LYS A 96 17.00 -36.19 26.35
CA LYS A 96 16.98 -36.43 24.89
C LYS A 96 16.59 -35.18 24.10
N ALA A 97 15.64 -34.40 24.61
CA ALA A 97 15.26 -33.13 23.98
C ALA A 97 16.34 -32.03 24.14
N SER A 98 17.17 -32.08 25.18
CA SER A 98 18.22 -31.10 25.46
C SER A 98 19.49 -31.29 24.64
N GLU A 99 19.80 -32.52 24.21
CA GLU A 99 20.96 -32.83 23.35
C GLU A 99 20.87 -32.16 21.97
N LEU A 100 19.69 -31.64 21.60
CA LEU A 100 19.41 -31.00 20.32
C LEU A 100 19.82 -29.51 20.27
N GLY A 101 20.33 -28.93 21.37
CA GLY A 101 21.03 -27.64 21.39
C GLY A 101 20.52 -26.61 22.41
N PRO A 102 21.38 -25.69 22.90
CA PRO A 102 21.01 -24.69 23.90
C PRO A 102 20.16 -23.55 23.33
N LEU A 103 19.46 -22.85 24.22
CA LEU A 103 18.68 -21.65 23.90
C LEU A 103 19.63 -20.46 23.72
N LEU A 104 19.98 -20.15 22.46
CA LEU A 104 20.83 -19.01 22.13
C LEU A 104 19.98 -17.73 22.06
N LYS A 105 20.41 -16.71 22.81
CA LYS A 105 19.73 -15.41 22.86
C LYS A 105 19.67 -14.79 21.46
N GLY A 106 18.45 -14.61 20.94
CA GLY A 106 18.20 -14.00 19.62
C GLY A 106 17.95 -14.96 18.46
N GLN A 107 18.13 -16.28 18.66
CA GLN A 107 17.79 -17.28 17.65
C GLN A 107 16.32 -17.71 17.72
N PRO A 108 15.73 -18.24 16.62
CA PRO A 108 14.37 -18.76 16.63
C PRO A 108 14.26 -19.93 17.62
N ILE A 109 13.21 -19.93 18.43
CA ILE A 109 12.91 -21.04 19.33
C ILE A 109 12.39 -22.20 18.47
N LEU A 110 13.11 -23.31 18.51
CA LEU A 110 12.78 -24.50 17.73
C LEU A 110 11.75 -25.36 18.47
N GLU A 111 10.98 -26.19 17.75
CA GLU A 111 9.91 -27.00 18.33
C GLU A 111 10.38 -27.90 19.49
N HIS A 112 11.61 -28.43 19.42
CA HIS A 112 12.18 -29.25 20.49
C HIS A 112 12.44 -28.47 21.78
N GLN A 113 12.73 -27.17 21.70
CA GLN A 113 12.90 -26.30 22.88
C GLN A 113 11.55 -26.06 23.57
N LEU A 114 10.48 -25.87 22.78
CA LEU A 114 9.11 -25.77 23.31
C LEU A 114 8.68 -27.07 24.00
N ALA A 115 9.02 -28.23 23.42
CA ALA A 115 8.79 -29.53 24.05
C ALA A 115 9.59 -29.68 25.36
N GLY A 116 10.84 -29.18 25.40
CA GLY A 116 11.65 -29.13 26.61
C GLY A 116 11.01 -28.30 27.72
N MET A 117 10.55 -27.08 27.42
CA MET A 117 9.86 -26.22 28.39
C MET A 117 8.57 -26.84 28.93
N ARG A 118 7.82 -27.54 28.07
CA ARG A 118 6.64 -28.32 28.49
C ARG A 118 7.03 -29.39 29.51
N LEU A 119 8.06 -30.19 29.20
CA LEU A 119 8.54 -31.23 30.09
C LEU A 119 9.05 -30.65 31.43
N ASP A 120 9.72 -29.50 31.40
CA ASP A 120 10.18 -28.80 32.62
C ASP A 120 9.00 -28.42 33.53
N ALA A 121 7.90 -27.90 32.96
CA ALA A 121 6.68 -27.59 33.72
C ALA A 121 6.01 -28.85 34.29
N GLU A 122 5.97 -29.94 33.52
CA GLU A 122 5.41 -31.22 33.97
C GLU A 122 6.24 -31.84 35.11
N ILE A 123 7.58 -31.82 34.99
CA ILE A 123 8.50 -32.30 36.04
C ILE A 123 8.36 -31.47 37.32
N TYR A 124 8.24 -30.14 37.19
CA TYR A 124 8.02 -29.26 38.34
C TYR A 124 6.76 -29.64 39.12
N LEU A 125 5.64 -29.85 38.43
CA LEU A 125 4.38 -30.23 39.07
C LEU A 125 4.46 -31.60 39.77
N LEU A 126 5.14 -32.57 39.16
CA LEU A 126 5.36 -33.88 39.78
C LEU A 126 6.26 -33.77 41.03
N ASP A 127 7.32 -32.97 41.00
CA ASP A 127 8.18 -32.77 42.18
C ASP A 127 7.45 -32.03 43.32
N ALA A 128 6.58 -31.06 42.98
CA ALA A 128 5.71 -30.40 43.94
C ALA A 128 4.73 -31.40 44.59
N GLU A 129 4.08 -32.26 43.78
CA GLU A 129 3.19 -33.32 44.26
C GLU A 129 3.93 -34.30 45.18
N ARG A 130 5.12 -34.74 44.76
CA ARG A 130 5.99 -35.64 45.54
C ARG A 130 6.35 -35.05 46.91
N LYS A 131 6.82 -33.80 46.96
CA LYS A 131 7.18 -33.11 48.20
C LYS A 131 5.99 -33.05 49.17
N TYR A 132 4.81 -32.72 48.65
CA TYR A 132 3.59 -32.69 49.44
C TYR A 132 3.22 -34.08 50.00
N LEU A 133 3.28 -35.13 49.18
CA LEU A 133 2.97 -36.49 49.61
C LEU A 133 3.96 -37.01 50.64
N GLN A 134 5.24 -36.65 50.54
CA GLN A 134 6.26 -36.96 51.55
C GLN A 134 5.93 -36.30 52.88
N GLU A 135 5.54 -35.04 52.87
CA GLU A 135 5.15 -34.33 54.08
C GLU A 135 3.87 -34.91 54.70
N LEU A 136 2.87 -35.26 53.89
CA LEU A 136 1.64 -35.94 54.33
C LEU A 136 1.96 -37.30 54.96
N ARG A 137 2.84 -38.09 54.34
CA ARG A 137 3.28 -39.40 54.87
C ARG A 137 3.96 -39.24 56.24
N LEU A 138 4.89 -38.31 56.38
CA LEU A 138 5.59 -38.05 57.64
C LEU A 138 4.61 -37.68 58.76
N ARG A 139 3.62 -36.84 58.46
CA ARG A 139 2.58 -36.42 59.42
C ARG A 139 1.67 -37.58 59.81
N LEU A 140 1.26 -38.42 58.86
CA LEU A 140 0.43 -39.58 59.14
C LEU A 140 1.18 -40.63 59.98
N GLN A 141 2.47 -40.83 59.71
CA GLN A 141 3.36 -41.67 60.52
C GLN A 141 3.55 -41.10 61.95
N ALA A 142 3.72 -39.77 62.08
CA ALA A 142 3.78 -39.11 63.38
C ALA A 142 2.46 -39.26 64.17
N THR A 143 1.32 -39.17 63.49
CA THR A 143 0.00 -39.33 64.11
C THR A 143 -0.23 -40.78 64.58
N GLN A 144 0.08 -41.78 63.75
CA GLN A 144 -0.04 -43.19 64.13
C GLN A 144 0.88 -43.57 65.28
N SER A 145 2.12 -43.08 65.28
CA SER A 145 3.06 -43.32 66.38
C SER A 145 2.66 -42.60 67.68
N ALA A 146 2.06 -41.40 67.60
CA ALA A 146 1.48 -40.74 68.76
C ALA A 146 0.28 -41.51 69.34
N GLN A 147 -0.60 -42.03 68.46
CA GLN A 147 -1.74 -42.86 68.88
C GLN A 147 -1.28 -44.17 69.54
N SER A 148 -0.29 -44.87 68.99
CA SER A 148 0.24 -46.10 69.59
C SER A 148 0.90 -45.84 70.95
N ARG A 149 1.64 -44.73 71.10
CA ARG A 149 2.21 -44.33 72.39
C ARG A 149 1.13 -44.03 73.44
N ARG A 150 0.02 -43.39 73.05
CA ARG A 150 -1.14 -43.13 73.93
C ARG A 150 -1.84 -44.42 74.34
N ALA A 151 -2.05 -45.35 73.40
CA ALA A 151 -2.63 -46.65 73.70
C ALA A 151 -1.76 -47.47 74.67
N GLU A 152 -0.43 -47.45 74.51
CA GLU A 152 0.48 -48.12 75.44
C GLU A 152 0.47 -47.45 76.83
N LEU A 153 0.36 -46.12 76.89
CA LEU A 153 0.20 -45.40 78.16
C LEU A 153 -1.08 -45.84 78.90
N GLU A 154 -2.21 -45.95 78.19
CA GLU A 154 -3.46 -46.45 78.75
C GLU A 154 -3.33 -47.90 79.24
N ARG A 155 -2.66 -48.76 78.47
CA ARG A 155 -2.36 -50.13 78.88
C ARG A 155 -1.55 -50.18 80.18
N LEU A 156 -0.46 -49.40 80.28
CA LEU A 156 0.38 -49.33 81.47
C LEU A 156 -0.40 -48.77 82.68
N ARG A 157 -1.27 -47.79 82.47
CA ARG A 157 -2.18 -47.28 83.51
C ARG A 157 -3.09 -48.38 84.06
N LEU A 158 -3.69 -49.18 83.18
CA LEU A 158 -4.56 -50.30 83.58
C LEU A 158 -3.79 -51.37 84.37
N ILE A 159 -2.54 -51.66 83.97
CA ILE A 159 -1.66 -52.59 84.70
C ILE A 159 -1.36 -52.05 86.10
N HIS A 160 -0.90 -50.81 86.21
CA HIS A 160 -0.60 -50.18 87.51
C HIS A 160 -1.84 -50.17 88.42
N GLN A 161 -3.01 -49.78 87.89
CA GLN A 161 -4.25 -49.79 88.65
C GLN A 161 -4.63 -51.21 89.10
N GLY A 162 -4.46 -52.22 88.24
CA GLY A 162 -4.70 -53.62 88.56
C GLY A 162 -3.83 -54.12 89.71
N VAL A 163 -2.52 -53.93 89.64
CA VAL A 163 -1.59 -54.35 90.71
C VAL A 163 -1.90 -53.62 92.02
N TYR A 164 -2.20 -52.32 91.96
CA TYR A 164 -2.57 -51.55 93.14
C TYR A 164 -3.85 -52.08 93.80
N THR A 165 -4.87 -52.47 93.02
CA THR A 165 -6.09 -53.06 93.57
C THR A 165 -5.85 -54.42 94.26
N GLN A 166 -4.96 -55.25 93.69
CA GLN A 166 -4.56 -56.53 94.30
C GLN A 166 -3.79 -56.31 95.60
N TRP A 167 -2.88 -55.33 95.62
CA TRP A 167 -2.16 -54.95 96.83
C TRP A 167 -3.11 -54.48 97.94
N GLN A 168 -4.10 -53.64 97.60
CA GLN A 168 -5.13 -53.22 98.55
C GLN A 168 -6.00 -54.37 99.07
N ALA A 169 -6.29 -55.37 98.24
CA ALA A 169 -7.02 -56.57 98.66
C ALA A 169 -6.18 -57.40 99.64
N ALA A 170 -4.92 -57.71 99.30
CA ALA A 170 -3.99 -58.44 100.17
C ALA A 170 -3.74 -57.71 101.50
N LYS A 171 -3.71 -56.37 101.48
CA LYS A 171 -3.65 -55.53 102.68
C LYS A 171 -4.87 -55.72 103.59
N ARG A 172 -6.07 -55.60 103.02
CA ARG A 172 -7.33 -55.78 103.74
C ARG A 172 -7.47 -57.18 104.33
N GLU A 173 -7.13 -58.22 103.58
CA GLU A 173 -7.16 -59.61 104.06
C GLU A 173 -6.21 -59.83 105.24
N ARG A 174 -4.99 -59.27 105.17
CA ARG A 174 -4.04 -59.34 106.28
C ARG A 174 -4.56 -58.60 107.51
N GLU A 175 -5.08 -57.40 107.34
CA GLU A 175 -5.62 -56.60 108.44
C GLU A 175 -6.81 -57.28 109.12
N ALA A 176 -7.70 -57.90 108.34
CA ALA A 176 -8.81 -58.70 108.87
C ALA A 176 -8.31 -59.92 109.67
N LEU A 177 -7.27 -60.61 109.15
CA LEU A 177 -6.67 -61.76 109.84
C LEU A 177 -5.95 -61.34 111.14
N GLU A 178 -5.24 -60.21 111.14
CA GLU A 178 -4.57 -59.64 112.32
C GLU A 178 -5.58 -59.14 113.37
N GLN A 179 -6.74 -58.62 112.97
CA GLN A 179 -7.82 -58.24 113.89
C GLN A 179 -8.47 -59.46 114.54
N THR A 180 -8.65 -60.54 113.78
CA THR A 180 -9.28 -61.77 114.26
C THR A 180 -8.35 -62.55 115.20
N TYR A 181 -7.04 -62.56 114.90
CA TYR A 181 -6.04 -63.35 115.64
C TYR A 181 -4.79 -62.52 116.02
N PRO A 182 -4.93 -61.54 116.93
CA PRO A 182 -3.88 -60.55 117.22
C PRO A 182 -2.60 -61.15 117.83
N VAL A 183 -2.74 -62.23 118.61
CA VAL A 183 -1.62 -62.90 119.27
C VAL A 183 -0.99 -63.96 118.33
N ALA A 184 -1.81 -64.75 117.64
CA ALA A 184 -1.33 -65.85 116.80
C ALA A 184 -0.60 -65.38 115.54
N CYS A 185 -0.92 -64.19 114.99
CA CYS A 185 -0.17 -63.60 113.88
C CYS A 185 1.14 -62.92 114.28
N ARG A 186 1.44 -62.75 115.58
CA ARG A 186 2.65 -62.06 116.09
C ARG A 186 3.64 -62.99 116.78
N LEU A 187 3.16 -64.01 117.49
CA LEU A 187 4.01 -64.98 118.19
C LEU A 187 4.30 -66.16 117.25
N GLY A 188 5.56 -66.30 116.82
CA GLY A 188 6.02 -67.27 115.81
C GLY A 188 6.00 -68.75 116.21
N ILE A 189 5.02 -69.18 117.00
CA ILE A 189 4.91 -70.56 117.51
C ILE A 189 4.07 -71.40 116.53
N GLY A 190 4.61 -71.70 115.34
CA GLY A 190 4.13 -72.76 114.43
C GLY A 190 2.66 -72.74 113.96
N SER A 191 1.87 -71.73 114.31
CA SER A 191 0.43 -71.66 114.02
C SER A 191 0.16 -71.49 112.52
N ALA A 192 -1.02 -71.95 112.06
CA ALA A 192 -1.42 -71.80 110.66
C ALA A 192 -1.59 -70.31 110.30
N GLU A 193 -2.09 -69.53 111.25
CA GLU A 193 -2.37 -68.10 111.15
C GLU A 193 -1.07 -67.30 111.02
N TYR A 194 0.00 -67.64 111.77
CA TYR A 194 1.31 -66.99 111.63
C TYR A 194 1.88 -67.19 110.21
N ARG A 195 1.77 -68.42 109.67
CA ARG A 195 2.24 -68.72 108.30
C ARG A 195 1.42 -67.98 107.24
N GLN A 196 0.10 -67.91 107.39
CA GLN A 196 -0.78 -67.19 106.47
C GLN A 196 -0.54 -65.67 106.53
N CYS A 197 -0.40 -65.10 107.73
CA CYS A 197 0.01 -63.70 107.92
C CYS A 197 1.39 -63.42 107.29
N GLY A 198 2.34 -64.35 107.40
CA GLY A 198 3.65 -64.28 106.73
C GLY A 198 3.57 -64.33 105.20
N GLN A 199 2.74 -65.22 104.64
CA GLN A 199 2.50 -65.32 103.20
C GLN A 199 1.85 -64.05 102.64
N LEU A 200 0.86 -63.48 103.33
CA LEU A 200 0.22 -62.22 102.92
C LEU A 200 1.18 -61.03 102.99
N ARG A 201 2.13 -61.01 103.95
CA ARG A 201 3.19 -59.99 103.98
C ARG A 201 4.13 -60.13 102.79
N ALA A 202 4.62 -61.33 102.52
CA ALA A 202 5.45 -61.59 101.35
C ALA A 202 4.74 -61.23 100.04
N LEU A 203 3.45 -61.56 99.91
CA LEU A 203 2.62 -61.18 98.77
C LEU A 203 2.45 -59.65 98.66
N GLN A 204 2.22 -58.95 99.78
CA GLN A 204 2.14 -57.49 99.79
C GLN A 204 3.46 -56.84 99.38
N ASP A 205 4.59 -57.32 99.87
CA ASP A 205 5.91 -56.80 99.52
C ASP A 205 6.21 -57.02 98.03
N GLN A 206 5.85 -58.19 97.50
CA GLN A 206 5.94 -58.49 96.08
C GLN A 206 5.05 -57.55 95.25
N LEU A 207 3.76 -57.44 95.59
CA LEU A 207 2.81 -56.58 94.87
C LEU A 207 3.19 -55.09 94.98
N LEU A 208 3.78 -54.65 96.08
CA LEU A 208 4.29 -53.29 96.23
C LEU A 208 5.50 -53.05 95.32
N ALA A 209 6.43 -54.01 95.24
CA ALA A 209 7.56 -53.94 94.32
C ALA A 209 7.09 -53.91 92.85
N ASP A 210 6.13 -54.74 92.49
CA ASP A 210 5.54 -54.78 91.15
C ASP A 210 4.75 -53.50 90.84
N ASN A 211 4.03 -52.94 91.82
CA ASN A 211 3.33 -51.67 91.66
C ASN A 211 4.30 -50.51 91.39
N ARG A 212 5.43 -50.47 92.12
CA ARG A 212 6.48 -49.45 91.90
C ARG A 212 7.11 -49.58 90.52
N ARG A 213 7.30 -50.80 90.01
CA ARG A 213 7.77 -51.04 88.64
C ARG A 213 6.74 -50.54 87.62
N ALA A 214 5.48 -50.90 87.79
CA ALA A 214 4.39 -50.48 86.91
C ALA A 214 4.20 -48.95 86.88
N ASP A 215 4.30 -48.28 88.03
CA ASP A 215 4.30 -46.81 88.11
C ASP A 215 5.52 -46.21 87.39
N GLY A 216 6.72 -46.75 87.62
CA GLY A 216 7.93 -46.32 86.92
C GLY A 216 7.84 -46.47 85.39
N ASP A 217 7.25 -47.56 84.90
CA ASP A 217 6.98 -47.77 83.47
C ASP A 217 5.96 -46.76 82.93
N TYR A 218 4.87 -46.53 83.67
CA TYR A 218 3.85 -45.54 83.33
C TYR A 218 4.42 -44.11 83.27
N GLN A 219 5.21 -43.68 84.25
CA GLN A 219 5.81 -42.34 84.28
C GLN A 219 6.79 -42.13 83.12
N ARG A 220 7.61 -43.15 82.78
CA ARG A 220 8.50 -43.10 81.61
C ARG A 220 7.71 -42.92 80.31
N GLN A 221 6.63 -43.68 80.14
CA GLN A 221 5.78 -43.55 78.95
C GLN A 221 5.04 -42.21 78.93
N LEU A 222 4.61 -41.69 80.08
CA LEU A 222 3.93 -40.40 80.18
C LEU A 222 4.84 -39.26 79.71
N ALA A 223 6.11 -39.26 80.11
CA ALA A 223 7.11 -38.29 79.65
C ALA A 223 7.23 -38.31 78.10
N LEU A 224 7.33 -39.52 77.51
CA LEU A 224 7.42 -39.68 76.04
C LEU A 224 6.17 -39.21 75.29
N VAL A 225 4.99 -39.21 75.93
CA VAL A 225 3.74 -38.71 75.34
C VAL A 225 3.63 -37.19 75.49
N GLN A 226 4.09 -36.63 76.61
CA GLN A 226 4.09 -35.18 76.85
C GLN A 226 5.07 -34.43 75.94
N GLU A 227 6.17 -35.06 75.53
CA GLU A 227 7.12 -34.50 74.56
C GLU A 227 6.58 -34.45 73.12
N ILE A 228 5.43 -35.07 72.83
CA ILE A 228 4.85 -35.06 71.47
C ILE A 228 4.25 -33.68 71.18
N GLN A 229 4.94 -32.90 70.34
CA GLN A 229 4.39 -31.64 69.83
C GLN A 229 3.35 -31.90 68.72
N PRO A 230 2.19 -31.21 68.75
CA PRO A 230 1.24 -31.27 67.65
C PRO A 230 1.83 -30.58 66.41
N LEU A 231 1.86 -31.31 65.29
CA LEU A 231 2.25 -30.74 64.00
C LEU A 231 1.17 -29.74 63.53
N PRO A 232 1.54 -28.58 62.97
CA PRO A 232 0.58 -27.61 62.43
C PRO A 232 -0.22 -28.25 61.28
N ALA A 233 -1.43 -27.76 60.99
CA ALA A 233 -2.25 -28.29 59.89
C ALA A 233 -1.53 -28.16 58.53
N LEU A 234 -1.66 -29.19 57.67
CA LEU A 234 -1.10 -29.14 56.31
C LEU A 234 -2.00 -28.25 55.48
N GLN A 235 -1.44 -27.25 54.81
CA GLN A 235 -2.21 -26.45 53.86
C GLN A 235 -2.65 -27.32 52.68
N ALA A 236 -3.74 -26.97 52.01
CA ALA A 236 -4.15 -27.68 50.81
C ALA A 236 -3.05 -27.60 49.74
N PHE A 237 -2.82 -28.70 49.01
CA PHE A 237 -1.87 -28.72 47.91
C PHE A 237 -2.23 -27.65 46.86
N ALA A 238 -1.32 -26.69 46.69
CA ALA A 238 -1.43 -25.62 45.71
C ALA A 238 -0.04 -25.40 45.09
N PRO A 239 0.22 -25.93 43.88
CA PRO A 239 1.51 -25.73 43.22
C PRO A 239 1.72 -24.25 42.89
N ASN A 240 2.96 -23.77 43.03
CA ASN A 240 3.27 -22.35 42.85
C ASN A 240 3.22 -21.97 41.36
N ARG A 241 2.19 -21.23 40.96
CA ARG A 241 2.02 -20.78 39.58
C ARG A 241 3.14 -19.85 39.11
N SER A 242 3.73 -19.08 40.02
CA SER A 242 4.81 -18.16 39.65
C SER A 242 6.06 -18.90 39.15
N GLU A 243 6.32 -20.12 39.62
CA GLU A 243 7.44 -20.91 39.13
C GLU A 243 7.23 -21.38 37.69
N ILE A 244 6.00 -21.77 37.34
CA ILE A 244 5.64 -22.08 35.96
C ILE A 244 5.83 -20.84 35.07
N ASP A 245 5.44 -19.66 35.55
CA ASP A 245 5.68 -18.40 34.84
C ASP A 245 7.18 -18.11 34.66
N THR A 246 8.03 -18.43 35.65
CA THR A 246 9.49 -18.28 35.50
C THR A 246 10.08 -19.24 34.48
N LEU A 247 9.55 -20.46 34.36
CA LEU A 247 9.96 -21.42 33.33
C LEU A 247 9.59 -20.94 31.92
N LEU A 248 8.46 -20.21 31.79
CA LEU A 248 7.99 -19.66 30.53
C LEU A 248 8.53 -18.26 30.20
N ALA A 249 9.25 -17.61 31.13
CA ALA A 249 9.79 -16.27 30.94
C ALA A 249 10.65 -16.10 29.66
N PRO A 250 11.55 -17.03 29.30
CA PRO A 250 12.35 -16.89 28.08
C PRO A 250 11.51 -16.86 26.79
N LEU A 251 10.40 -17.60 26.77
CA LEU A 251 9.46 -17.60 25.64
C LEU A 251 8.78 -16.24 25.51
N ARG A 252 8.28 -15.69 26.63
CA ARG A 252 7.60 -14.39 26.68
C ARG A 252 8.54 -13.23 26.35
N GLU A 253 9.79 -13.26 26.82
CA GLU A 253 10.82 -12.28 26.45
C GLU A 253 11.08 -12.28 24.94
N ARG A 254 11.18 -13.47 24.31
CA ARG A 254 11.35 -13.58 22.85
C ARG A 254 10.15 -13.00 22.10
N GLN A 255 8.94 -13.30 22.58
CA GLN A 255 7.72 -12.74 21.98
C GLN A 255 7.70 -11.21 22.06
N ALA A 256 8.08 -10.63 23.19
CA ALA A 256 8.18 -9.18 23.36
C ALA A 256 9.24 -8.56 22.42
N ALA A 257 10.43 -9.15 22.33
CA ALA A 257 11.50 -8.68 21.44
C ALA A 257 11.07 -8.69 19.96
N LEU A 258 10.36 -9.73 19.52
CA LEU A 258 9.82 -9.80 18.16
C LEU A 258 8.72 -8.76 17.91
N GLN A 259 7.89 -8.46 18.92
CA GLN A 259 6.87 -7.42 18.84
C GLN A 259 7.50 -6.02 18.70
N GLU A 260 8.58 -5.73 19.43
CA GLU A 260 9.32 -4.47 19.31
C GLU A 260 9.95 -4.30 17.92
N LEU A 261 10.61 -5.35 17.41
CA LEU A 261 11.19 -5.35 16.05
C LEU A 261 10.11 -5.07 14.99
N ARG A 262 8.92 -5.65 15.16
CA ARG A 262 7.79 -5.43 14.26
C ARG A 262 7.25 -4.00 14.35
N ALA A 263 7.17 -3.43 15.55
CA ALA A 263 6.70 -2.06 15.75
C ALA A 263 7.65 -1.04 15.11
N GLY A 264 8.96 -1.32 15.08
CA GLY A 264 9.97 -0.50 14.41
C GLY A 264 10.00 -0.64 12.88
N ASN A 265 9.47 -1.72 12.32
CA ASN A 265 9.54 -1.99 10.89
C ASN A 265 8.58 -1.09 10.09
N TRP A 266 9.13 -0.28 9.19
CA TRP A 266 8.40 0.66 8.34
C TRP A 266 7.44 -0.03 7.37
N PHE A 267 7.75 -1.26 6.91
CA PHE A 267 6.94 -1.98 5.93
C PHE A 267 5.55 -2.30 6.49
N GLY A 268 5.48 -2.70 7.76
CA GLY A 268 4.22 -2.93 8.46
C GLY A 268 3.36 -1.67 8.59
N ARG A 269 4.00 -0.51 8.77
CA ARG A 269 3.33 0.80 8.88
C ARG A 269 2.81 1.33 7.54
N LEU A 270 3.57 1.13 6.47
CA LEU A 270 3.23 1.66 5.14
C LEU A 270 2.36 0.72 4.29
N SER A 271 2.46 -0.59 4.46
CA SER A 271 1.73 -1.55 3.62
C SER A 271 0.20 -1.45 3.74
N ALA A 272 -0.33 -1.24 4.95
CA ALA A 272 -1.77 -1.10 5.17
C ALA A 272 -2.38 0.12 4.44
N PRO A 273 -1.88 1.36 4.62
CA PRO A 273 -2.43 2.51 3.90
C PRO A 273 -2.19 2.46 2.39
N LEU A 274 -1.07 1.86 1.93
CA LEU A 274 -0.81 1.70 0.49
C LEU A 274 -1.82 0.76 -0.19
N LEU A 275 -2.16 -0.36 0.44
CA LEU A 275 -3.14 -1.30 -0.11
C LEU A 275 -4.55 -0.71 -0.15
N GLU A 276 -4.88 0.16 0.81
CA GLU A 276 -6.17 0.85 0.87
C GLU A 276 -6.32 1.90 -0.26
N ILE A 277 -5.24 2.62 -0.59
CA ILE A 277 -5.26 3.67 -1.62
C ILE A 277 -5.05 3.10 -3.04
N MET A 278 -4.45 1.91 -3.16
CA MET A 278 -4.13 1.28 -4.44
C MET A 278 -5.28 1.20 -5.45
N PRO A 279 -6.51 0.77 -5.10
CA PRO A 279 -7.60 0.69 -6.07
C PRO A 279 -8.00 2.07 -6.61
N THR A 280 -8.04 3.08 -5.75
CA THR A 280 -8.36 4.47 -6.14
C THR A 280 -7.27 5.05 -7.04
N ALA A 281 -6.00 4.83 -6.69
CA ALA A 281 -4.87 5.27 -7.51
C ALA A 281 -4.87 4.61 -8.89
N LEU A 282 -5.18 3.31 -8.96
CA LEU A 282 -5.31 2.58 -10.23
C LEU A 282 -6.46 3.12 -11.08
N LEU A 283 -7.61 3.42 -10.46
CA LEU A 283 -8.75 4.03 -11.16
C LEU A 283 -8.42 5.43 -11.69
N ILE A 284 -7.73 6.26 -10.92
CA ILE A 284 -7.27 7.58 -11.36
C ILE A 284 -6.30 7.45 -12.53
N LEU A 285 -5.33 6.52 -12.45
CA LEU A 285 -4.36 6.28 -13.52
C LEU A 285 -5.06 5.79 -14.81
N LEU A 286 -5.96 4.82 -14.67
CA LEU A 286 -6.75 4.30 -15.78
C LEU A 286 -7.61 5.41 -16.40
N GLY A 287 -8.26 6.22 -15.58
CA GLY A 287 -9.02 7.39 -16.01
C GLY A 287 -8.13 8.39 -16.77
N ALA A 288 -6.96 8.73 -16.24
CA ALA A 288 -6.02 9.65 -16.88
C ALA A 288 -5.51 9.14 -18.23
N MET A 289 -5.31 7.82 -18.38
CA MET A 289 -4.92 7.21 -19.65
C MET A 289 -6.06 7.12 -20.67
N LEU A 290 -7.28 6.79 -20.23
CA LEU A 290 -8.44 6.62 -21.10
C LEU A 290 -9.08 7.94 -21.51
N THR A 291 -9.01 8.98 -20.69
CA THR A 291 -9.60 10.30 -20.97
C THR A 291 -9.18 10.89 -22.33
N PRO A 292 -7.88 11.01 -22.68
CA PRO A 292 -7.49 11.56 -23.98
C PRO A 292 -7.97 10.70 -25.15
N LEU A 293 -8.03 9.38 -24.99
CA LEU A 293 -8.57 8.47 -26.01
C LEU A 293 -10.09 8.65 -26.18
N ALA A 294 -10.81 8.76 -25.06
CA ALA A 294 -12.26 8.98 -25.04
C ALA A 294 -12.64 10.32 -25.67
N ILE A 295 -11.87 11.39 -25.39
CA ILE A 295 -12.05 12.71 -26.03
C ILE A 295 -11.86 12.58 -27.55
N LYS A 296 -10.75 11.99 -28.02
CA LYS A 296 -10.53 11.79 -29.46
C LYS A 296 -11.66 10.96 -30.11
N ALA A 297 -12.12 9.91 -29.43
CA ALA A 297 -13.23 9.09 -29.91
C ALA A 297 -14.54 9.89 -30.00
N LEU A 298 -14.87 10.71 -28.99
CA LEU A 298 -16.04 11.59 -28.98
C LEU A 298 -16.00 12.57 -30.16
N PHE A 299 -14.87 13.22 -30.39
CA PHE A 299 -14.71 14.16 -31.49
C PHE A 299 -14.85 13.49 -32.87
N TYR A 300 -14.31 12.27 -33.01
CA TYR A 300 -14.32 11.54 -34.27
C TYR A 300 -15.65 10.86 -34.60
N PHE A 301 -16.28 10.19 -33.63
CA PHE A 301 -17.49 9.40 -33.85
C PHE A 301 -18.79 10.20 -33.63
N VAL A 302 -18.74 11.28 -32.85
CA VAL A 302 -19.93 12.07 -32.52
C VAL A 302 -19.84 13.46 -33.16
N LEU A 303 -18.91 14.30 -32.72
CA LEU A 303 -18.95 15.73 -33.09
C LEU A 303 -18.68 15.97 -34.57
N ALA A 304 -17.66 15.34 -35.16
CA ALA A 304 -17.32 15.55 -36.56
C ALA A 304 -18.42 15.04 -37.53
N PRO A 305 -19.05 13.87 -37.32
CA PRO A 305 -20.22 13.45 -38.08
C PRO A 305 -21.43 14.38 -37.90
N LEU A 306 -21.67 14.88 -36.68
CA LEU A 306 -22.73 15.84 -36.44
C LEU A 306 -22.50 17.14 -37.22
N ALA A 307 -21.25 17.62 -37.29
CA ALA A 307 -20.90 18.79 -38.07
C ALA A 307 -21.05 18.54 -39.57
N ALA A 308 -20.58 17.41 -40.10
CA ALA A 308 -20.69 17.09 -41.53
C ALA A 308 -22.14 17.03 -42.05
N ARG A 309 -23.14 16.86 -41.16
CA ARG A 309 -24.57 16.87 -41.49
C ARG A 309 -25.21 18.26 -41.45
N ARG A 310 -24.51 19.29 -40.96
CA ARG A 310 -25.01 20.67 -40.91
C ARG A 310 -24.89 21.32 -42.29
N PRO A 311 -25.74 22.32 -42.59
CA PRO A 311 -25.68 23.02 -43.87
C PRO A 311 -24.33 23.74 -44.04
N PRO A 312 -23.76 23.74 -45.25
CA PRO A 312 -22.49 24.38 -45.52
C PRO A 312 -22.58 25.90 -45.34
N VAL A 313 -21.49 26.50 -44.85
CA VAL A 313 -21.33 27.94 -44.68
C VAL A 313 -21.06 28.57 -46.04
N ARG A 314 -21.97 29.42 -46.52
CA ARG A 314 -21.74 30.33 -47.65
C ARG A 314 -21.57 31.75 -47.11
N LEU A 315 -20.56 32.48 -47.56
CA LEU A 315 -20.25 33.80 -47.03
C LEU A 315 -20.88 34.90 -47.90
N LEU A 316 -20.70 34.81 -49.22
CA LEU A 316 -21.22 35.77 -50.20
C LEU A 316 -21.86 35.01 -51.37
N PRO A 317 -23.15 34.63 -51.28
CA PRO A 317 -23.80 33.77 -52.27
C PRO A 317 -23.94 34.38 -53.68
N ASP A 318 -23.75 35.70 -53.81
CA ASP A 318 -23.90 36.44 -55.07
C ASP A 318 -22.55 36.85 -55.70
N SER A 319 -21.41 36.46 -55.13
CA SER A 319 -20.10 36.81 -55.71
C SER A 319 -19.78 35.96 -56.94
N LEU A 320 -19.08 36.56 -57.91
CA LEU A 320 -18.60 35.85 -59.09
C LEU A 320 -17.65 34.72 -58.70
N GLY A 321 -17.91 33.55 -59.27
CA GLY A 321 -17.17 32.31 -59.03
C GLY A 321 -15.82 32.23 -59.73
N GLU A 322 -15.39 33.29 -60.43
CA GLU A 322 -14.21 33.27 -61.31
C GLU A 322 -12.92 33.59 -60.54
N LEU A 323 -11.91 32.74 -60.73
CA LEU A 323 -10.55 32.91 -60.21
C LEU A 323 -9.58 32.25 -61.19
N ALA A 324 -8.52 32.95 -61.58
CA ALA A 324 -7.49 32.40 -62.46
C ALA A 324 -6.11 32.51 -61.81
N LEU A 325 -5.26 31.51 -62.05
CA LEU A 325 -3.84 31.58 -61.76
C LEU A 325 -3.13 32.07 -63.03
N GLU A 326 -2.50 33.24 -63.00
CA GLU A 326 -2.03 33.98 -64.18
C GLU A 326 -1.22 33.14 -65.18
N SER A 327 -0.43 32.20 -64.68
CA SER A 327 0.46 31.33 -65.47
C SER A 327 0.13 29.83 -65.36
N GLY A 328 -1.03 29.47 -64.80
CA GLY A 328 -1.46 28.06 -64.64
C GLY A 328 -0.68 27.20 -63.63
N HIS A 329 0.49 27.63 -63.16
CA HIS A 329 1.26 26.98 -62.11
C HIS A 329 1.99 27.99 -61.21
N ALA A 330 2.41 27.59 -60.01
CA ALA A 330 3.29 28.37 -59.14
C ALA A 330 4.77 28.22 -59.56
N ALA A 331 5.65 29.10 -59.07
CA ALA A 331 7.08 29.02 -59.30
C ALA A 331 7.87 29.66 -58.15
N VAL A 332 9.13 29.29 -57.96
CA VAL A 332 10.01 29.85 -56.92
C VAL A 332 10.18 31.37 -57.04
N SER A 333 10.19 31.88 -58.28
CA SER A 333 10.19 33.30 -58.59
C SER A 333 9.13 33.63 -59.64
N ARG A 334 8.49 34.79 -59.49
CA ARG A 334 7.48 35.32 -60.40
C ARG A 334 7.76 36.78 -60.73
N GLU A 335 7.67 37.08 -62.01
CA GLU A 335 7.71 38.44 -62.53
C GLU A 335 6.32 39.05 -62.45
N VAL A 336 6.22 40.20 -61.78
CA VAL A 336 4.99 40.98 -61.66
C VAL A 336 5.21 42.31 -62.37
N VAL A 337 4.35 42.62 -63.33
CA VAL A 337 4.40 43.88 -64.09
C VAL A 337 3.58 44.93 -63.35
N VAL A 338 4.21 46.06 -63.04
CA VAL A 338 3.57 47.22 -62.39
C VAL A 338 3.53 48.36 -63.40
N ASP A 339 2.32 48.80 -63.74
CA ASP A 339 2.07 49.90 -64.67
C ASP A 339 1.77 51.23 -63.95
N ALA A 340 1.39 52.26 -64.72
CA ALA A 340 1.07 53.60 -64.22
C ALA A 340 -0.22 53.68 -63.42
N ASP A 341 -1.13 52.70 -63.55
CA ASP A 341 -2.45 52.70 -62.92
C ASP A 341 -2.51 51.78 -61.69
N HIS A 342 -1.54 50.88 -61.55
CA HIS A 342 -1.44 49.93 -60.45
C HIS A 342 -0.29 50.28 -59.48
N GLU A 343 -0.42 49.81 -58.25
CA GLU A 343 0.62 49.81 -57.25
C GLU A 343 0.80 48.41 -56.69
N LEU A 344 2.06 48.02 -56.47
CA LEU A 344 2.42 46.74 -55.88
C LEU A 344 2.73 46.96 -54.39
N LEU A 345 2.04 46.24 -53.53
CA LEU A 345 2.33 46.12 -52.11
C LEU A 345 2.92 44.73 -51.89
N VAL A 346 4.19 44.62 -51.51
CA VAL A 346 4.84 43.32 -51.30
C VAL A 346 5.66 43.33 -50.02
N HIS A 347 5.71 42.19 -49.35
CA HIS A 347 6.59 42.03 -48.20
C HIS A 347 8.06 42.15 -48.63
N PRO A 348 8.89 42.96 -47.95
CA PRO A 348 10.25 43.27 -48.39
C PRO A 348 11.11 42.03 -48.58
N ASP A 349 10.94 41.01 -47.73
CA ASP A 349 11.72 39.79 -47.81
C ASP A 349 11.49 38.99 -49.10
N PHE A 350 10.35 39.16 -49.76
CA PHE A 350 10.02 38.44 -50.99
C PHE A 350 10.38 39.21 -52.25
N LEU A 351 10.89 40.44 -52.13
CA LEU A 351 11.32 41.25 -53.26
C LEU A 351 12.77 40.93 -53.60
N GLN A 352 13.00 40.22 -54.71
CA GLN A 352 14.35 39.79 -55.12
C GLN A 352 15.04 40.81 -56.01
N SER A 353 14.30 41.43 -56.93
CA SER A 353 14.83 42.49 -57.79
C SER A 353 13.77 43.57 -58.00
N ALA A 354 14.26 44.81 -58.01
CA ALA A 354 13.46 46.00 -58.23
C ALA A 354 13.99 46.76 -59.44
N SER A 355 13.08 47.19 -60.33
CA SER A 355 13.42 48.13 -61.39
C SER A 355 13.78 49.50 -60.80
N THR A 356 14.83 50.13 -61.33
CA THR A 356 15.26 51.49 -60.95
C THR A 356 14.30 52.59 -61.41
N ALA A 357 13.33 52.25 -62.26
CA ALA A 357 12.33 53.17 -62.79
C ALA A 357 11.16 53.47 -61.83
N GLY A 358 11.07 52.77 -60.69
CA GLY A 358 9.97 52.92 -59.73
C GLY A 358 10.33 53.72 -58.48
N HIS A 359 9.33 54.40 -57.92
CA HIS A 359 9.38 54.97 -56.59
C HIS A 359 8.88 53.95 -55.57
N SER A 360 9.67 53.72 -54.51
CA SER A 360 9.32 52.80 -53.43
C SER A 360 9.14 53.55 -52.11
N ASP A 361 8.04 53.31 -51.40
CA ASP A 361 7.75 53.85 -50.08
C ASP A 361 7.27 52.75 -49.12
N THR A 362 7.33 52.99 -47.81
CA THR A 362 6.90 52.01 -46.81
C THR A 362 5.41 52.16 -46.51
N CYS A 363 4.66 51.07 -46.69
CA CYS A 363 3.28 50.93 -46.26
C CYS A 363 3.20 50.06 -45.01
N TRP A 364 2.96 50.68 -43.85
CA TRP A 364 3.03 49.99 -42.55
C TRP A 364 2.06 48.82 -42.38
N LEU A 365 0.86 48.90 -42.95
CA LEU A 365 -0.18 47.87 -42.86
C LEU A 365 -0.86 47.72 -44.22
N LEU A 366 -1.27 46.50 -44.58
CA LEU A 366 -2.08 46.27 -45.79
C LEU A 366 -3.44 47.00 -45.71
N ASN A 367 -4.12 46.92 -44.57
CA ASN A 367 -5.37 47.65 -44.34
C ASN A 367 -5.44 48.16 -42.89
N PRO A 368 -5.53 49.49 -42.67
CA PRO A 368 -5.54 50.06 -41.32
C PRO A 368 -6.79 49.68 -40.50
N HIS A 369 -7.87 49.22 -41.13
CA HIS A 369 -9.07 48.76 -40.42
C HIS A 369 -8.91 47.38 -39.79
N TYR A 370 -7.90 46.61 -40.19
CA TYR A 370 -7.63 45.27 -39.65
C TYR A 370 -6.16 45.13 -39.18
N PRO A 371 -5.70 45.98 -38.24
CA PRO A 371 -4.28 46.09 -37.89
C PRO A 371 -3.73 44.79 -37.31
N LEU A 372 -4.50 44.10 -36.45
CA LEU A 372 -4.11 42.81 -35.87
C LEU A 372 -4.00 41.70 -36.92
N THR A 373 -4.86 41.74 -37.94
CA THR A 373 -4.81 40.77 -39.03
C THR A 373 -3.59 41.01 -39.89
N SER A 374 -3.33 42.27 -40.28
CA SER A 374 -2.13 42.63 -41.03
C SER A 374 -0.85 42.27 -40.28
N LEU A 375 -0.80 42.48 -38.96
CA LEU A 375 0.32 42.07 -38.12
C LEU A 375 0.56 40.58 -38.16
N ALA A 376 -0.47 39.80 -37.88
CA ALA A 376 -0.31 38.37 -37.69
C ALA A 376 -0.24 37.58 -39.00
N SER A 377 -0.66 38.18 -40.10
CA SER A 377 -0.42 37.68 -41.45
C SER A 377 0.96 38.01 -42.01
N GLY A 378 1.80 38.75 -41.25
CA GLY A 378 3.07 39.26 -41.75
C GLY A 378 2.93 40.41 -42.76
N MET A 379 1.72 40.91 -43.03
CA MET A 379 1.49 41.99 -44.01
C MET A 379 1.69 43.37 -43.38
N VAL A 380 2.89 43.58 -42.82
CA VAL A 380 3.35 44.80 -42.16
C VAL A 380 4.64 45.29 -42.78
N ALA A 381 4.89 46.60 -42.68
CA ALA A 381 6.08 47.23 -43.26
C ALA A 381 6.31 46.84 -44.74
N LEU A 382 5.22 46.80 -45.51
CA LEU A 382 5.21 46.43 -46.91
C LEU A 382 5.96 47.48 -47.73
N THR A 383 6.67 47.03 -48.76
CA THR A 383 7.21 47.91 -49.78
C THR A 383 6.11 48.22 -50.78
N ARG A 384 5.69 49.48 -50.84
CA ARG A 384 4.80 50.00 -51.87
C ARG A 384 5.63 50.48 -53.04
N ILE A 385 5.31 50.00 -54.24
CA ILE A 385 6.04 50.29 -55.47
C ILE A 385 5.09 50.93 -56.48
N ARG A 386 5.49 52.08 -57.02
CA ARG A 386 4.76 52.83 -58.05
C ARG A 386 5.70 53.23 -59.17
N THR A 387 5.28 53.00 -60.40
CA THR A 387 6.07 53.28 -61.60
C THR A 387 5.32 54.21 -62.56
N PRO A 388 6.00 55.17 -63.22
CA PRO A 388 5.37 56.01 -64.23
C PRO A 388 5.20 55.29 -65.58
N ALA A 389 5.99 54.24 -65.83
CA ALA A 389 5.92 53.38 -67.01
C ALA A 389 5.94 51.90 -66.57
N PRO A 390 5.39 50.97 -67.37
CA PRO A 390 5.39 49.55 -67.05
C PRO A 390 6.80 49.04 -66.73
N ALA A 391 6.97 48.47 -65.54
CA ALA A 391 8.23 47.86 -65.13
C ALA A 391 7.99 46.54 -64.41
N THR A 392 8.93 45.61 -64.58
CA THR A 392 8.86 44.27 -64.02
C THR A 392 9.60 44.20 -62.68
N TYR A 393 8.97 43.55 -61.71
CA TYR A 393 9.53 43.26 -60.39
C TYR A 393 9.53 41.75 -60.15
N VAL A 394 10.60 41.21 -59.59
CA VAL A 394 10.68 39.77 -59.31
C VAL A 394 10.35 39.53 -57.84
N VAL A 395 9.26 38.81 -57.61
CA VAL A 395 8.85 38.32 -56.30
C VAL A 395 9.27 36.86 -56.18
N SER A 396 10.02 36.49 -55.13
CA SER A 396 10.47 35.11 -54.92
C SER A 396 10.41 34.68 -53.46
N ALA A 397 10.27 33.37 -53.27
CA ALA A 397 10.31 32.75 -51.95
C ALA A 397 11.76 32.63 -51.46
N THR A 398 12.33 33.74 -50.99
CA THR A 398 13.75 33.83 -50.56
C THR A 398 14.05 33.10 -49.25
N GLN A 399 13.05 33.00 -48.34
CA GLN A 399 13.25 32.51 -46.97
C GLN A 399 13.09 31.00 -46.82
N ASP A 400 12.28 30.36 -47.69
CA ASP A 400 11.97 28.94 -47.59
C ASP A 400 12.15 28.25 -48.94
N ALA A 401 13.13 27.33 -48.98
CA ALA A 401 13.53 26.61 -50.17
C ALA A 401 12.43 25.69 -50.75
N HIS A 402 11.38 25.42 -49.99
CA HIS A 402 10.25 24.61 -50.44
C HIS A 402 9.03 25.43 -50.83
N SER A 403 9.09 26.76 -50.70
CA SER A 403 7.97 27.64 -50.98
C SER A 403 7.97 28.12 -52.43
N GLU A 404 6.78 28.20 -53.01
CA GLU A 404 6.56 28.72 -54.36
C GLU A 404 5.53 29.85 -54.32
N ILE A 405 5.66 30.79 -55.25
CA ILE A 405 4.83 31.97 -55.41
C ILE A 405 3.81 31.75 -56.54
N GLY A 406 2.54 32.04 -56.26
CA GLY A 406 1.43 32.08 -57.21
C GLY A 406 0.79 33.46 -57.27
N VAL A 407 0.35 33.87 -58.46
CA VAL A 407 -0.38 35.14 -58.67
C VAL A 407 -1.83 34.82 -59.04
N LEU A 408 -2.74 35.11 -58.10
CA LEU A 408 -4.17 34.89 -58.25
C LEU A 408 -4.82 36.15 -58.81
N LEU A 409 -5.44 36.02 -59.99
CA LEU A 409 -6.22 37.07 -60.63
C LEU A 409 -7.65 37.03 -60.08
N LEU A 410 -8.03 38.07 -59.34
CA LEU A 410 -9.36 38.23 -58.78
C LEU A 410 -10.13 39.31 -59.56
N PRO A 411 -11.10 38.94 -60.42
CA PRO A 411 -11.83 39.91 -61.23
C PRO A 411 -12.83 40.75 -60.40
N ALA A 412 -13.31 41.86 -60.98
CA ALA A 412 -14.31 42.71 -60.35
C ALA A 412 -15.59 41.91 -60.06
N GLY A 413 -16.09 41.98 -58.82
CA GLY A 413 -17.27 41.22 -58.37
C GLY A 413 -16.98 39.81 -57.85
N ALA A 414 -15.75 39.31 -57.98
CA ALA A 414 -15.31 38.09 -57.31
C ALA A 414 -14.79 38.40 -55.89
N ALA A 415 -14.96 37.43 -54.99
CA ALA A 415 -14.46 37.53 -53.63
C ALA A 415 -13.78 36.22 -53.20
N LEU A 416 -12.55 36.32 -52.71
CA LEU A 416 -11.75 35.20 -52.23
C LEU A 416 -11.60 35.27 -50.72
N VAL A 417 -11.99 34.22 -50.02
CA VAL A 417 -11.74 34.04 -48.59
C VAL A 417 -10.43 33.30 -48.46
N MET A 418 -9.42 33.90 -47.84
CA MET A 418 -8.11 33.27 -47.72
C MET A 418 -7.52 33.43 -46.33
N GLN A 419 -6.62 32.50 -46.00
CA GLN A 419 -5.83 32.57 -44.77
C GLN A 419 -4.78 33.67 -44.95
N PRO A 420 -4.78 34.71 -44.11
CA PRO A 420 -3.94 35.89 -44.33
C PRO A 420 -2.43 35.60 -44.42
N HIS A 421 -1.92 34.61 -43.67
CA HIS A 421 -0.49 34.29 -43.62
C HIS A 421 0.09 33.73 -44.93
N ASN A 422 -0.76 33.29 -45.87
CA ASN A 422 -0.32 32.85 -47.19
C ASN A 422 -0.22 34.02 -48.19
N LEU A 423 -0.61 35.24 -47.79
CA LEU A 423 -0.52 36.43 -48.62
C LEU A 423 0.89 37.04 -48.49
N VAL A 424 1.55 37.26 -49.63
CA VAL A 424 2.89 37.86 -49.71
C VAL A 424 2.84 39.27 -50.27
N GLY A 425 1.87 39.53 -51.14
CA GLY A 425 1.72 40.82 -51.79
C GLY A 425 0.39 40.97 -52.51
N VAL A 426 0.11 42.18 -52.96
CA VAL A 426 -1.11 42.56 -53.67
C VAL A 426 -0.75 43.58 -54.74
N LEU A 427 -1.18 43.33 -55.98
CA LEU A 427 -1.23 44.34 -57.03
C LEU A 427 -2.65 44.91 -57.08
N GLN A 428 -2.78 46.21 -56.80
CA GLN A 428 -4.07 46.89 -56.72
C GLN A 428 -4.06 48.17 -57.53
N GLN A 429 -5.24 48.65 -57.91
CA GLN A 429 -5.36 49.91 -58.64
C GLN A 429 -5.06 51.10 -57.71
N ARG A 430 -4.34 52.09 -58.22
CA ARG A 430 -3.96 53.28 -57.46
C ARG A 430 -5.19 54.03 -56.95
N GLY A 431 -5.16 54.37 -55.67
CA GLY A 431 -6.27 55.08 -55.00
C GLY A 431 -7.48 54.19 -54.70
N MET A 432 -7.51 52.94 -55.14
CA MET A 432 -8.56 51.96 -54.85
C MET A 432 -7.96 50.73 -54.15
N PRO A 433 -7.70 50.83 -52.83
CA PRO A 433 -7.13 49.71 -52.09
C PRO A 433 -8.06 48.50 -52.09
N VAL A 434 -7.50 47.30 -52.02
CA VAL A 434 -8.30 46.07 -51.98
C VAL A 434 -9.28 46.10 -50.82
N ARG A 435 -10.56 45.92 -51.15
CA ARG A 435 -11.64 45.87 -50.16
C ARG A 435 -11.59 44.54 -49.43
N ILE A 436 -11.48 44.60 -48.11
CA ILE A 436 -11.49 43.43 -47.22
C ILE A 436 -12.73 43.51 -46.32
N THR A 437 -13.54 42.44 -46.30
CA THR A 437 -14.71 42.33 -45.42
C THR A 437 -14.55 41.17 -44.47
N SER A 438 -14.94 41.37 -43.20
CA SER A 438 -14.89 40.35 -42.16
C SER A 438 -16.26 39.72 -41.91
N HIS A 439 -16.29 38.38 -41.83
CA HIS A 439 -17.50 37.60 -41.60
C HIS A 439 -17.33 36.69 -40.39
N TRP A 440 -18.16 36.88 -39.36
CA TRP A 440 -18.15 36.07 -38.14
C TRP A 440 -19.19 34.95 -38.20
N ARG A 441 -18.80 33.74 -37.78
CA ARG A 441 -19.65 32.54 -37.84
C ARG A 441 -19.75 31.83 -36.49
N LEU A 442 -20.14 32.57 -35.45
CA LEU A 442 -20.29 32.06 -34.07
C LEU A 442 -21.42 31.03 -33.89
N GLY A 443 -22.41 31.00 -34.80
CA GLY A 443 -23.52 30.04 -34.78
C GLY A 443 -23.25 28.73 -35.55
N SER A 444 -22.06 28.55 -36.12
CA SER A 444 -21.73 27.40 -36.95
C SER A 444 -20.88 26.38 -36.19
N LEU A 445 -21.36 25.14 -36.10
CA LEU A 445 -20.59 24.04 -35.51
C LEU A 445 -19.29 23.77 -36.29
N HIS A 446 -19.29 24.01 -37.61
CA HIS A 446 -18.08 23.92 -38.44
C HIS A 446 -16.99 24.86 -37.94
N ALA A 447 -17.34 26.13 -37.73
CA ALA A 447 -16.42 27.17 -37.29
C ALA A 447 -15.87 26.90 -35.88
N TRP A 448 -16.68 26.36 -34.97
CA TRP A 448 -16.24 25.97 -33.62
C TRP A 448 -15.31 24.77 -33.61
N LEU A 449 -15.55 23.78 -34.48
CA LEU A 449 -14.70 22.59 -34.54
C LEU A 449 -13.34 22.86 -35.20
N THR A 450 -13.28 23.75 -36.19
CA THR A 450 -12.01 24.18 -36.82
C THR A 450 -11.34 25.35 -36.12
N LEU A 451 -12.01 25.93 -35.11
CA LEU A 451 -11.66 27.19 -34.45
C LEU A 451 -11.56 28.39 -35.41
N GLN A 452 -12.07 28.29 -36.64
CA GLN A 452 -12.10 29.37 -37.62
C GLN A 452 -13.39 30.18 -37.50
N LEU A 453 -13.52 31.00 -36.45
CA LEU A 453 -14.74 31.76 -36.18
C LEU A 453 -14.89 33.02 -37.04
N ARG A 454 -13.79 33.49 -37.64
CA ARG A 454 -13.75 34.70 -38.48
C ARG A 454 -13.13 34.39 -39.84
N TYR A 455 -13.82 34.80 -40.89
CA TYR A 455 -13.37 34.70 -42.28
C TYR A 455 -13.12 36.10 -42.85
N LEU A 456 -12.07 36.24 -43.65
CA LEU A 456 -11.73 37.49 -44.33
C LEU A 456 -11.84 37.29 -45.84
N ALA A 457 -12.75 38.03 -46.45
CA ALA A 457 -12.97 38.01 -47.88
C ALA A 457 -12.31 39.23 -48.53
N PHE A 458 -11.41 38.98 -49.47
CA PHE A 458 -10.77 39.96 -50.34
C PHE A 458 -11.61 40.10 -51.60
N HIS A 459 -11.93 41.32 -52.01
CA HIS A 459 -12.79 41.61 -53.16
C HIS A 459 -11.95 42.13 -54.32
N GLY A 460 -12.25 41.67 -55.54
CA GLY A 460 -11.63 42.17 -56.76
C GLY A 460 -12.25 43.49 -57.26
N PRO A 461 -11.62 44.16 -58.24
CA PRO A 461 -10.48 43.68 -59.03
C PRO A 461 -9.13 43.85 -58.31
N ALA A 462 -8.33 42.77 -58.23
CA ALA A 462 -6.98 42.79 -57.66
C ALA A 462 -6.18 41.56 -58.11
N GLN A 463 -4.84 41.61 -58.03
CA GLN A 463 -4.01 40.42 -58.10
C GLN A 463 -3.43 40.12 -56.72
N LEU A 464 -3.66 38.91 -56.21
CA LEU A 464 -3.17 38.48 -54.91
C LEU A 464 -1.96 37.58 -55.12
N ILE A 465 -0.82 37.98 -54.55
CA ILE A 465 0.43 37.21 -54.62
C ILE A 465 0.48 36.34 -53.36
N VAL A 466 0.44 35.03 -53.57
CA VAL A 466 0.34 34.04 -52.50
C VAL A 466 1.52 33.09 -52.50
N GLN A 467 1.84 32.55 -51.32
CA GLN A 467 2.85 31.52 -51.12
C GLN A 467 2.18 30.18 -50.78
N GLY A 468 2.77 29.09 -51.24
CA GLY A 468 2.42 27.73 -50.83
C GLY A 468 3.63 26.79 -50.84
N CYS A 469 3.64 25.80 -49.94
CA CYS A 469 4.69 24.79 -49.92
C CYS A 469 4.55 23.81 -51.09
N ARG A 470 5.60 23.78 -51.91
CA ARG A 470 5.74 22.96 -53.13
C ARG A 470 4.66 23.22 -54.18
N GLY A 471 4.15 24.44 -54.21
CA GLY A 471 3.24 24.91 -55.25
C GLY A 471 1.89 25.40 -54.74
N VAL A 472 1.19 26.12 -55.60
CA VAL A 472 -0.17 26.64 -55.39
C VAL A 472 -1.04 26.12 -56.52
N ARG A 473 -2.15 25.46 -56.16
CA ARG A 473 -3.12 24.91 -57.12
C ARG A 473 -4.47 25.57 -56.96
N VAL A 474 -5.11 25.82 -58.10
CA VAL A 474 -6.48 26.31 -58.19
C VAL A 474 -7.31 25.23 -58.86
N GLU A 475 -8.35 24.75 -58.19
CA GLU A 475 -9.23 23.70 -58.71
C GLU A 475 -10.71 24.08 -58.53
N PRO A 476 -11.59 23.68 -59.46
CA PRO A 476 -13.02 23.88 -59.32
C PRO A 476 -13.59 22.99 -58.21
N ALA A 477 -14.58 23.49 -57.48
CA ALA A 477 -15.20 22.75 -56.38
C ALA A 477 -16.16 21.64 -56.85
N ASP A 478 -16.89 21.86 -57.96
CA ASP A 478 -17.84 20.96 -58.60
C ASP A 478 -18.71 20.14 -57.60
N ALA A 479 -18.67 18.80 -57.70
CA ALA A 479 -19.41 17.85 -56.87
C ALA A 479 -18.89 17.73 -55.42
N GLY A 480 -17.80 18.41 -55.12
CA GLY A 480 -17.24 18.58 -53.79
C GLY A 480 -15.99 17.76 -53.53
N ARG A 481 -14.93 18.44 -53.07
CA ARG A 481 -13.62 17.86 -52.72
C ARG A 481 -13.29 18.15 -51.27
N ALA A 482 -12.59 17.23 -50.62
CA ALA A 482 -12.10 17.39 -49.26
C ALA A 482 -10.57 17.53 -49.26
N ILE A 483 -10.07 18.53 -48.54
CA ILE A 483 -8.65 18.91 -48.50
C ILE A 483 -8.24 19.06 -47.04
N SER A 484 -6.98 18.79 -46.75
CA SER A 484 -6.44 19.08 -45.42
C SER A 484 -6.61 20.57 -45.11
N GLN A 485 -7.16 20.90 -43.94
CA GLN A 485 -7.32 22.28 -43.48
C GLN A 485 -5.98 23.03 -43.47
N ALA A 486 -4.89 22.33 -43.16
CA ALA A 486 -3.54 22.89 -43.14
C ALA A 486 -3.02 23.26 -44.53
N ALA A 487 -3.55 22.64 -45.60
CA ALA A 487 -3.13 22.92 -46.97
C ALA A 487 -4.04 23.96 -47.66
N THR A 488 -5.10 24.43 -47.01
CA THR A 488 -6.06 25.35 -47.63
C THR A 488 -5.52 26.77 -47.58
N ILE A 489 -5.28 27.37 -48.75
CA ILE A 489 -4.85 28.77 -48.87
C ILE A 489 -6.09 29.67 -48.87
N GLY A 490 -7.11 29.32 -49.65
CA GLY A 490 -8.34 30.10 -49.73
C GLY A 490 -9.41 29.44 -50.60
N PHE A 491 -10.59 30.04 -50.66
CA PHE A 491 -11.73 29.56 -51.43
C PHE A 491 -12.64 30.72 -51.82
N ASN A 492 -13.34 30.59 -52.94
CA ASN A 492 -14.29 31.61 -53.39
C ASN A 492 -15.45 31.76 -52.37
N ALA A 493 -15.82 32.98 -52.03
CA ALA A 493 -16.77 33.28 -50.95
C ALA A 493 -18.21 32.78 -51.21
N ASN A 494 -18.54 32.45 -52.45
CA ASN A 494 -19.83 31.84 -52.86
C ASN A 494 -19.89 30.33 -52.56
N LEU A 495 -18.74 29.66 -52.40
CA LEU A 495 -18.71 28.21 -52.18
C LEU A 495 -19.34 27.82 -50.83
N GLY A 496 -20.01 26.67 -50.84
CA GLY A 496 -20.47 26.02 -49.62
C GLY A 496 -19.30 25.36 -48.90
N TYR A 497 -18.76 26.05 -47.89
CA TYR A 497 -17.73 25.53 -46.99
C TYR A 497 -18.33 24.63 -45.92
N SER A 498 -17.79 23.42 -45.78
CA SER A 498 -18.15 22.48 -44.71
C SER A 498 -16.92 21.74 -44.23
N THR A 499 -17.03 21.03 -43.12
CA THR A 499 -15.94 20.23 -42.57
C THR A 499 -16.30 18.76 -42.61
N ARG A 500 -15.41 17.91 -43.12
CA ARG A 500 -15.57 16.45 -43.09
C ARG A 500 -14.51 15.83 -42.19
N ARG A 501 -14.87 14.76 -41.47
CA ARG A 501 -13.87 13.98 -40.73
C ARG A 501 -12.88 13.33 -41.68
N CYS A 502 -11.65 13.09 -41.22
CA CYS A 502 -10.74 12.18 -41.91
C CYS A 502 -11.33 10.76 -41.98
N GLU A 503 -10.92 10.00 -42.98
CA GLU A 503 -11.54 8.70 -43.28
C GLU A 503 -11.27 7.65 -42.20
N THR A 504 -10.05 7.64 -41.66
CA THR A 504 -9.58 6.60 -40.75
C THR A 504 -9.30 7.13 -39.34
N PHE A 505 -9.87 6.45 -38.35
CA PHE A 505 -9.73 6.83 -36.94
C PHE A 505 -8.30 6.61 -36.44
N ILE A 506 -7.66 5.53 -36.88
CA ILE A 506 -6.32 5.14 -36.43
C ILE A 506 -5.27 6.19 -36.87
N ALA A 507 -5.38 6.74 -38.09
CA ALA A 507 -4.49 7.81 -38.53
C ALA A 507 -4.64 9.08 -37.67
N TYR A 508 -5.88 9.44 -37.30
CA TYR A 508 -6.16 10.53 -36.37
C TYR A 508 -5.68 10.25 -34.94
N LEU A 509 -5.90 9.04 -34.43
CA LEU A 509 -5.51 8.64 -33.09
C LEU A 509 -3.99 8.76 -32.90
N HIS A 510 -3.22 8.31 -33.89
CA HIS A 510 -1.75 8.44 -33.93
C HIS A 510 -1.24 9.82 -34.34
N GLY A 511 -2.12 10.78 -34.65
CA GLY A 511 -1.73 12.13 -35.05
C GLY A 511 -1.10 12.24 -36.44
N LYS A 512 -1.29 11.24 -37.31
CA LYS A 512 -0.81 11.26 -38.71
C LYS A 512 -1.71 12.12 -39.61
N GLN A 513 -2.99 12.25 -39.25
CA GLN A 513 -3.98 13.09 -39.94
C GLN A 513 -4.71 13.97 -38.94
N ALA A 514 -5.07 15.18 -39.35
CA ALA A 514 -5.97 16.03 -38.57
C ALA A 514 -7.38 15.41 -38.54
N LEU A 515 -8.16 15.77 -37.51
CA LEU A 515 -9.54 15.27 -37.37
C LEU A 515 -10.41 15.67 -38.56
N LEU A 516 -10.24 16.92 -39.03
CA LEU A 516 -11.12 17.59 -39.97
C LEU A 516 -10.37 17.96 -41.24
N ASN A 517 -11.05 17.77 -42.35
CA ASN A 517 -10.69 18.25 -43.67
C ASN A 517 -11.73 19.29 -44.09
N ASP A 518 -11.26 20.34 -44.76
CA ASP A 518 -12.11 21.35 -45.36
C ASP A 518 -12.76 20.75 -46.62
N SER A 519 -14.08 20.94 -46.77
CA SER A 519 -14.85 20.44 -47.90
C SER A 519 -15.62 21.56 -48.55
N PHE A 520 -15.32 21.79 -49.82
CA PHE A 520 -15.92 22.84 -50.64
C PHE A 520 -16.93 22.22 -51.59
N SER A 521 -18.08 22.86 -51.78
CA SER A 521 -19.14 22.39 -52.68
C SER A 521 -19.81 23.57 -53.39
N GLY A 522 -20.12 23.43 -54.68
CA GLY A 522 -20.80 24.46 -55.48
C GLY A 522 -20.38 24.43 -56.94
N GLU A 523 -21.35 24.63 -57.85
CA GLU A 523 -21.17 24.53 -59.30
C GLU A 523 -20.35 25.70 -59.90
N ARG A 524 -20.21 26.81 -59.18
CA ARG A 524 -19.53 28.02 -59.65
C ARG A 524 -18.58 28.55 -58.58
N GLY A 525 -17.36 28.02 -58.54
CA GLY A 525 -16.30 28.54 -57.69
C GLY A 525 -15.06 27.65 -57.63
N PHE A 526 -13.95 28.26 -57.22
CA PHE A 526 -12.66 27.61 -57.08
C PHE A 526 -12.17 27.66 -55.63
N TYR A 527 -11.35 26.69 -55.27
CA TYR A 527 -10.53 26.74 -54.06
C TYR A 527 -9.05 26.72 -54.42
N VAL A 528 -8.24 27.22 -53.51
CA VAL A 528 -6.79 27.37 -53.63
C VAL A 528 -6.15 26.61 -52.47
N TYR A 529 -5.19 25.75 -52.79
CA TYR A 529 -4.48 24.94 -51.81
C TYR A 529 -3.01 24.75 -52.19
N GLU A 530 -2.18 24.45 -51.20
CA GLU A 530 -0.79 24.07 -51.39
C GLU A 530 -0.64 22.57 -51.61
N GLU A 531 0.32 22.16 -52.45
CA GLU A 531 0.48 20.75 -52.83
C GLU A 531 0.88 19.86 -51.66
N LEU A 532 1.71 20.40 -50.76
CA LEU A 532 2.08 19.75 -49.52
C LEU A 532 1.81 20.71 -48.38
N PRO A 533 1.08 20.29 -47.33
CA PRO A 533 0.91 21.15 -46.18
C PRO A 533 2.29 21.52 -45.62
N HIS A 534 2.53 22.81 -45.36
CA HIS A 534 3.78 23.28 -44.76
C HIS A 534 4.09 22.41 -43.53
N PRO A 535 5.30 21.82 -43.41
CA PRO A 535 5.68 21.05 -42.23
C PRO A 535 5.84 22.01 -41.05
N ARG A 536 4.73 22.42 -40.45
CA ARG A 536 4.73 23.14 -39.19
C ARG A 536 5.39 22.19 -38.19
N LYS A 537 6.62 22.50 -37.78
CA LYS A 537 7.51 21.66 -36.95
C LYS A 537 6.76 21.11 -35.72
N HIS A 538 6.11 19.96 -35.87
CA HIS A 538 5.62 19.14 -34.78
C HIS A 538 6.81 18.40 -34.17
N GLN A 539 7.61 19.12 -33.37
CA GLN A 539 8.54 18.50 -32.43
C GLN A 539 8.07 18.83 -31.02
N GLY A 540 7.60 17.78 -30.33
CA GLY A 540 6.97 17.84 -29.02
C GLY A 540 7.96 18.26 -27.92
N GLY A 541 7.77 19.48 -27.41
CA GLY A 541 8.39 19.96 -26.18
C GLY A 541 7.34 20.58 -25.25
N PRO A 542 7.52 20.48 -23.92
CA PRO A 542 6.58 21.01 -22.92
C PRO A 542 6.48 22.53 -22.89
N ALA A 543 7.37 23.28 -23.56
CA ALA A 543 7.33 24.74 -23.60
C ALA A 543 6.22 25.31 -24.52
N ARG A 544 5.50 24.47 -25.29
CA ARG A 544 4.58 24.92 -26.34
C ARG A 544 3.09 24.71 -26.06
N TRP A 545 2.67 24.26 -24.87
CA TRP A 545 1.23 24.22 -24.54
C TRP A 545 0.63 25.63 -24.47
N LEU A 546 1.42 26.62 -24.02
CA LEU A 546 1.06 28.04 -24.04
C LEU A 546 1.04 28.61 -25.46
N GLU A 547 1.99 28.22 -26.31
CA GLU A 547 1.97 28.58 -27.75
C GLU A 547 0.78 27.95 -28.48
N GLY A 548 0.41 26.71 -28.15
CA GLY A 548 -0.79 26.05 -28.69
C GLY A 548 -2.10 26.71 -28.24
N LEU A 549 -2.16 27.23 -27.01
CA LEU A 549 -3.28 28.05 -26.54
C LEU A 549 -3.30 29.42 -27.21
N ALA A 550 -2.16 30.08 -27.37
CA ALA A 550 -2.05 31.35 -28.07
C ALA A 550 -2.44 31.21 -29.56
N ASP A 551 -1.98 30.16 -30.24
CA ASP A 551 -2.32 29.84 -31.63
C ASP A 551 -3.80 29.42 -31.78
N SER A 552 -4.38 28.77 -30.77
CA SER A 552 -5.82 28.49 -30.71
C SER A 552 -6.66 29.74 -30.49
N VAL A 553 -6.18 30.67 -29.65
CA VAL A 553 -6.81 31.98 -29.43
C VAL A 553 -6.70 32.86 -30.69
N LEU A 554 -5.57 32.85 -31.37
CA LEU A 554 -5.37 33.59 -32.62
C LEU A 554 -6.27 33.04 -33.75
N LYS A 555 -6.39 31.70 -33.88
CA LYS A 555 -7.33 31.07 -34.81
C LYS A 555 -8.78 31.47 -34.57
N VAL A 556 -9.20 31.60 -33.31
CA VAL A 556 -10.53 32.12 -32.93
C VAL A 556 -10.77 33.53 -33.48
N PHE A 557 -9.72 34.33 -33.62
CA PHE A 557 -9.77 35.62 -34.28
C PHE A 557 -9.47 35.56 -35.78
N GLY A 558 -9.51 34.39 -36.44
CA GLY A 558 -9.22 34.27 -37.89
C GLY A 558 -7.81 34.75 -38.27
N ILE A 559 -6.85 34.51 -37.38
CA ILE A 559 -5.44 34.88 -37.49
C ILE A 559 -4.59 33.61 -37.54
#